data_AF-A0A1H0JN40-F1
#
_entry.id   AF-A0A1H0JN40-F1
#
_cell.length_a   1.000
_cell.length_b   1.000
_cell.length_c   1.000
_cell.angle_alpha   90.00
_cell.angle_beta   90.00
_cell.angle_gamma   90.00
#
_symmetry.space_group_name_H-M   'P 1'
#
loop_
_entity.id
_entity.type
_entity.pdbx_description
1 polymer ?
#
loop_
_entity_poly.entity_id
_entity_poly.type
_entity_poly.pdbx_seq_one_letter_code
_entity_poly.pdbx_strand_id
1 'polypeptide(L)'
;MQELIFRKTARRRQSARARPGTGESAKNATNPGIPAPPFASYLHIGGQIAAEWNNNANRRPARTAGHQAGSSRPVTERTIHIYSAQSVTITRAGGGATSQSNIIGNALNGDAFSWENPSDLEITVPGAGEAIALSFDDADGYLTDDPFSGSTVSDQLLTQPVTIDGVTYTPNEETVRWQTPPPVNVENEYEVTLFDDSGTAYRMVGVSITQGYTTTVVGITFEGAQPPPGTVLHYIQGVSSYGGSGMSTPITEAVPCFLAGTLIGTPFGPRPVETLAPGALVDTLDRGPMPLRWSGQSDACGLGPLAPVAIPQGALGNRRALLVSPNHRLFLRSILAELHFGHHEVLVPAKALIGLAGIARRPMPRARYVHLLLDSHEMLFSEGIASESLFTGAMAMGALDVQARAALHRACPGLDTRPMVLNRPALSRSETRLLLAAHDTRGSRPETARAAPFRIRGPRPIAA
;
A
#
# COMPACT_ATOMS: atom_id res chain seq x y z
N MET A 1 -29.95 -5.31 31.16
CA MET A 1 -31.27 -4.77 31.57
C MET A 1 -31.06 -3.30 31.89
N GLN A 2 -31.46 -2.44 30.93
CA GLN A 2 -31.84 -1.01 31.00
C GLN A 2 -30.99 -0.01 31.82
N GLU A 3 -30.29 0.91 31.14
CA GLU A 3 -30.57 2.37 31.02
C GLU A 3 -29.67 3.17 32.00
N LEU A 4 -29.09 4.36 31.75
CA LEU A 4 -29.59 5.55 31.05
C LEU A 4 -28.46 6.64 30.87
N ILE A 5 -28.35 7.19 29.64
CA ILE A 5 -28.16 8.62 29.22
C ILE A 5 -26.92 9.48 29.59
N PHE A 6 -26.09 9.73 28.56
CA PHE A 6 -25.75 11.01 27.87
C PHE A 6 -25.68 12.36 28.63
N ARG A 7 -24.48 12.99 28.66
CA ARG A 7 -24.28 14.47 28.56
C ARG A 7 -22.93 14.79 27.88
N LYS A 8 -22.96 15.44 26.70
CA LYS A 8 -21.80 16.11 26.07
C LYS A 8 -22.05 17.62 26.08
N THR A 9 -21.22 18.36 26.81
CA THR A 9 -21.25 19.82 26.95
C THR A 9 -20.55 20.51 25.78
N ALA A 10 -21.25 21.43 25.13
CA ALA A 10 -20.67 22.43 24.22
C ALA A 10 -19.87 23.48 25.01
N ARG A 11 -18.71 23.91 24.49
CA ARG A 11 -18.08 25.17 24.92
C ARG A 11 -17.69 26.05 23.72
N ARG A 12 -18.23 27.26 23.79
CA ARG A 12 -18.09 28.41 22.91
C ARG A 12 -16.74 29.11 23.11
N ARG A 13 -16.33 29.78 22.03
CA ARG A 13 -15.28 30.81 21.89
C ARG A 13 -15.18 31.78 23.08
N GLN A 14 -13.95 32.17 23.42
CA GLN A 14 -13.64 33.49 23.96
C GLN A 14 -12.31 34.02 23.41
N SER A 15 -12.39 35.23 22.88
CA SER A 15 -11.35 36.14 22.42
C SER A 15 -10.61 36.81 23.58
N ALA A 16 -9.32 37.12 23.41
CA ALA A 16 -8.64 38.14 24.19
C ALA A 16 -7.76 39.02 23.27
N ARG A 17 -7.89 40.33 23.44
CA ARG A 17 -7.30 41.41 22.64
C ARG A 17 -6.28 42.16 23.53
N ALA A 18 -5.08 42.39 22.98
CA ALA A 18 -4.18 43.55 23.07
C ALA A 18 -3.83 44.25 24.41
N ARG A 19 -2.55 44.65 24.54
CA ARG A 19 -2.07 45.99 25.00
C ARG A 19 -0.58 46.23 24.57
N PRO A 20 -0.07 47.49 24.56
CA PRO A 20 0.74 48.04 23.44
C PRO A 20 2.07 48.81 23.79
N GLY A 21 2.81 49.21 22.74
CA GLY A 21 3.69 50.41 22.60
C GLY A 21 5.15 50.29 23.11
N THR A 22 6.20 50.97 22.60
CA THR A 22 6.48 51.95 21.51
C THR A 22 8.02 52.25 21.49
N GLY A 23 8.58 52.64 20.33
CA GLY A 23 9.82 53.46 20.15
C GLY A 23 11.14 52.69 19.92
N GLU A 24 12.16 53.12 19.16
CA GLU A 24 12.41 54.24 18.23
C GLU A 24 13.83 54.02 17.60
N SER A 25 14.08 54.54 16.38
CA SER A 25 15.38 55.03 15.83
C SER A 25 16.55 54.09 15.40
N ALA A 26 16.70 53.98 14.06
CA ALA A 26 17.86 54.27 13.19
C ALA A 26 19.31 53.81 13.51
N LYS A 27 19.98 53.20 12.51
CA LYS A 27 21.30 53.61 11.98
C LYS A 27 21.64 52.97 10.63
N ASN A 28 22.19 53.81 9.75
CA ASN A 28 22.59 53.60 8.36
C ASN A 28 24.10 53.28 8.29
N ALA A 29 24.56 52.43 7.37
CA ALA A 29 25.94 52.45 6.86
C ALA A 29 26.07 51.76 5.48
N THR A 30 26.57 52.54 4.52
CA THR A 30 26.85 52.33 3.09
C THR A 30 28.22 51.67 2.83
N ASN A 31 28.36 50.69 1.91
CA ASN A 31 28.98 50.70 0.53
C ASN A 31 30.27 49.82 0.48
N PRO A 32 30.94 49.50 -0.66
CA PRO A 32 30.60 49.52 -2.11
C PRO A 32 31.11 48.28 -2.94
N GLY A 33 30.76 48.21 -4.25
CA GLY A 33 31.74 47.89 -5.32
C GLY A 33 31.73 46.49 -6.00
N ILE A 34 31.28 46.45 -7.26
CA ILE A 34 31.30 45.33 -8.25
C ILE A 34 32.65 45.33 -9.01
N PRO A 35 33.11 44.21 -9.63
CA PRO A 35 32.97 44.10 -11.09
C PRO A 35 32.66 42.68 -11.61
N ALA A 36 31.81 42.58 -12.63
CA ALA A 36 31.68 41.43 -13.54
C ALA A 36 32.72 41.49 -14.66
N PRO A 37 33.15 40.34 -15.23
CA PRO A 37 33.01 40.12 -16.69
C PRO A 37 32.90 38.61 -17.08
N PRO A 38 32.94 38.20 -18.37
CA PRO A 38 32.12 38.59 -19.52
C PRO A 38 31.43 37.39 -20.24
N PHE A 39 30.69 37.71 -21.30
CA PHE A 39 29.74 36.92 -22.09
C PHE A 39 30.30 35.90 -23.11
N ALA A 40 29.44 34.90 -23.40
CA ALA A 40 29.15 34.21 -24.69
C ALA A 40 30.20 33.20 -25.24
N SER A 41 29.88 32.08 -25.92
CA SER A 41 28.74 31.65 -26.76
C SER A 41 28.75 30.10 -26.88
N TYR A 42 27.61 29.38 -26.89
CA TYR A 42 26.97 28.62 -28.01
C TYR A 42 26.16 27.48 -27.34
N LEU A 43 24.97 26.99 -27.72
CA LEU A 43 24.09 27.09 -28.88
C LEU A 43 22.65 26.70 -28.39
N HIS A 44 21.64 27.39 -28.91
CA HIS A 44 20.20 27.10 -28.79
C HIS A 44 19.82 25.68 -29.25
N ILE A 45 19.02 24.94 -28.47
CA ILE A 45 17.70 24.39 -28.84
C ILE A 45 16.89 24.21 -27.54
N GLY A 46 15.91 25.09 -27.29
CA GLY A 46 15.03 24.98 -26.14
C GLY A 46 14.01 26.11 -26.11
N GLY A 47 12.78 25.83 -26.53
CA GLY A 47 11.69 26.78 -26.43
C GLY A 47 10.41 26.25 -27.09
N GLN A 48 9.47 25.83 -26.24
CA GLN A 48 8.00 25.75 -26.41
C GLN A 48 7.50 24.43 -25.82
N ILE A 49 7.10 24.40 -24.54
CA ILE A 49 5.80 23.89 -24.00
C ILE A 49 5.72 24.32 -22.52
N ALA A 50 5.48 25.61 -22.23
CA ALA A 50 5.17 26.06 -20.86
C ALA A 50 4.55 27.47 -20.86
N ALA A 51 3.44 27.66 -21.59
CA ALA A 51 2.59 28.85 -21.47
C ALA A 51 1.26 28.70 -22.24
N GLU A 52 0.51 27.60 -22.04
CA GLU A 52 -0.82 27.42 -22.66
C GLU A 52 -1.87 26.82 -21.71
N TRP A 53 -1.78 27.13 -20.41
CA TRP A 53 -2.77 26.66 -19.43
C TRP A 53 -3.33 27.75 -18.51
N ASN A 54 -3.35 29.02 -18.97
CA ASN A 54 -3.95 30.09 -18.16
C ASN A 54 -4.56 31.26 -18.95
N ASN A 55 -5.07 31.05 -20.17
CA ASN A 55 -5.64 32.14 -20.98
C ASN A 55 -6.94 31.77 -21.72
N ASN A 56 -7.83 31.00 -21.08
CA ASN A 56 -9.20 30.84 -21.59
C ASN A 56 -10.31 31.07 -20.55
N ALA A 57 -9.99 31.71 -19.41
CA ALA A 57 -10.95 31.96 -18.32
C ALA A 57 -11.66 33.33 -18.38
N ASN A 58 -11.57 34.11 -19.46
CA ASN A 58 -12.17 35.46 -19.49
C ASN A 58 -12.66 35.94 -20.87
N ARG A 59 -13.52 35.16 -21.54
CA ARG A 59 -14.43 35.71 -22.56
C ARG A 59 -15.87 35.41 -22.17
N ARG A 60 -16.52 36.39 -21.52
CA ARG A 60 -17.97 36.42 -21.32
C ARG A 60 -18.67 36.64 -22.67
N PRO A 61 -19.60 35.78 -23.11
CA PRO A 61 -20.63 36.20 -24.04
C PRO A 61 -21.73 36.94 -23.26
N ALA A 62 -22.29 37.96 -23.89
CA ALA A 62 -23.33 38.81 -23.34
C ALA A 62 -24.59 38.01 -22.93
N ARG A 63 -25.25 38.46 -21.86
CA ARG A 63 -26.56 37.98 -21.42
C ARG A 63 -27.59 38.17 -22.53
N THR A 64 -28.17 37.08 -23.00
CA THR A 64 -29.53 37.04 -23.53
C THR A 64 -30.32 36.05 -22.71
N ALA A 65 -31.24 36.57 -21.91
CA ALA A 65 -32.26 35.77 -21.24
C ALA A 65 -33.19 35.22 -22.32
N GLY A 66 -33.13 33.90 -22.55
CA GLY A 66 -34.11 33.15 -23.30
C GLY A 66 -34.38 31.86 -22.54
N HIS A 67 -35.60 31.71 -22.03
CA HIS A 67 -36.13 30.38 -21.71
C HIS A 67 -36.08 29.55 -23.00
N GLN A 68 -35.16 28.59 -23.10
CA GLN A 68 -35.23 27.54 -24.10
C GLN A 68 -35.75 26.27 -23.44
N ALA A 69 -36.91 25.84 -23.94
CA ALA A 69 -37.52 24.56 -23.66
C ALA A 69 -36.66 23.41 -24.23
N GLY A 70 -36.59 22.31 -23.48
CA GLY A 70 -36.41 20.94 -23.95
C GLY A 70 -35.38 20.69 -25.06
N SER A 71 -34.11 20.53 -24.67
CA SER A 71 -33.12 19.79 -25.44
C SER A 71 -32.63 18.65 -24.56
N SER A 72 -33.27 17.49 -24.63
CA SER A 72 -32.81 16.28 -23.94
C SER A 72 -31.43 15.91 -24.50
N ARG A 73 -30.39 15.91 -23.65
CA ARG A 73 -29.10 15.31 -23.98
C ARG A 73 -29.34 13.85 -24.44
N PRO A 74 -28.68 13.37 -25.49
CA PRO A 74 -28.79 11.95 -25.86
C PRO A 74 -28.29 11.09 -24.70
N VAL A 75 -29.16 10.21 -24.21
CA VAL A 75 -28.81 9.21 -23.18
C VAL A 75 -27.85 8.20 -23.80
N THR A 76 -26.70 8.02 -23.18
CA THR A 76 -25.73 6.98 -23.53
C THR A 76 -25.86 5.89 -22.48
N GLU A 77 -26.80 4.99 -22.66
CA GLU A 77 -27.10 3.98 -21.63
C GLU A 77 -25.93 3.00 -21.46
N ARG A 78 -25.52 2.79 -20.21
CA ARG A 78 -24.61 1.74 -19.78
C ARG A 78 -25.29 0.86 -18.75
N THR A 79 -25.00 -0.43 -18.82
CA THR A 79 -25.38 -1.40 -17.79
C THR A 79 -24.14 -1.94 -17.09
N ILE A 80 -24.13 -1.89 -15.77
CA ILE A 80 -23.16 -2.62 -14.94
C ILE A 80 -23.88 -3.76 -14.21
N HIS A 81 -23.11 -4.76 -13.79
CA HIS A 81 -23.61 -5.86 -12.97
C HIS A 81 -23.05 -5.71 -11.56
N ILE A 82 -23.93 -5.65 -10.56
CA ILE A 82 -23.54 -5.52 -9.16
C ILE A 82 -23.94 -6.77 -8.37
N TYR A 83 -23.14 -7.11 -7.37
CA TYR A 83 -23.54 -8.00 -6.29
C TYR A 83 -24.12 -7.14 -5.17
N SER A 84 -25.36 -7.38 -4.75
CA SER A 84 -26.00 -6.57 -3.71
C SER A 84 -25.22 -6.64 -2.40
N ALA A 85 -25.27 -5.58 -1.59
CA ALA A 85 -24.52 -5.52 -0.34
C ALA A 85 -24.84 -6.69 0.60
N GLN A 86 -26.09 -7.18 0.62
CA GLN A 86 -26.48 -8.35 1.42
C GLN A 86 -26.02 -9.70 0.84
N SER A 87 -25.74 -9.76 -0.46
CA SER A 87 -25.30 -10.99 -1.12
C SER A 87 -23.79 -11.25 -0.97
N VAL A 88 -23.01 -10.21 -0.66
CA VAL A 88 -21.56 -10.31 -0.43
C VAL A 88 -21.28 -10.85 0.97
N THR A 89 -20.51 -11.93 1.05
CA THR A 89 -20.07 -12.49 2.34
C THR A 89 -18.71 -11.91 2.71
N ILE A 90 -18.59 -11.34 3.92
CA ILE A 90 -17.32 -10.88 4.48
C ILE A 90 -17.13 -11.50 5.86
N THR A 91 -16.05 -12.24 6.02
CA THR A 91 -15.71 -12.92 7.28
C THR A 91 -14.25 -12.68 7.65
N ARG A 92 -13.90 -13.00 8.89
CA ARG A 92 -12.51 -13.22 9.29
C ARG A 92 -12.04 -14.59 8.79
N ALA A 93 -10.74 -14.73 8.58
CA ALA A 93 -10.11 -16.00 8.25
C ALA A 93 -10.54 -17.09 9.25
N GLY A 94 -11.05 -18.20 8.72
CA GLY A 94 -11.64 -19.27 9.53
C GLY A 94 -13.11 -19.04 9.92
N GLY A 95 -13.81 -18.12 9.27
CA GLY A 95 -15.26 -17.89 9.40
C GLY A 95 -15.67 -17.05 10.61
N GLY A 96 -14.75 -16.34 11.24
CA GLY A 96 -15.07 -15.46 12.37
C GLY A 96 -15.92 -14.26 11.93
N ALA A 97 -16.75 -13.75 12.83
CA ALA A 97 -17.51 -12.54 12.56
C ALA A 97 -16.60 -11.30 12.50
N THR A 98 -16.99 -10.34 11.67
CA THR A 98 -16.35 -9.04 11.59
C THR A 98 -16.79 -8.11 12.72
N SER A 99 -16.11 -6.98 12.90
CA SER A 99 -16.46 -6.00 13.94
C SER A 99 -17.69 -5.16 13.61
N GLN A 100 -18.03 -5.07 12.32
CA GLN A 100 -19.17 -4.33 11.79
C GLN A 100 -20.15 -5.26 11.09
N SER A 101 -21.45 -5.03 11.27
CA SER A 101 -22.51 -5.80 10.61
C SER A 101 -22.80 -5.35 9.17
N ASN A 102 -22.51 -4.10 8.82
CA ASN A 102 -22.69 -3.55 7.47
C ASN A 102 -21.37 -3.01 6.91
N ILE A 103 -20.43 -3.90 6.57
CA ILE A 103 -19.09 -3.48 6.11
C ILE A 103 -19.15 -2.77 4.77
N ILE A 104 -19.86 -3.35 3.79
CA ILE A 104 -20.00 -2.78 2.44
C ILE A 104 -20.63 -1.39 2.52
N GLY A 105 -21.72 -1.22 3.28
CA GLY A 105 -22.32 0.10 3.47
C GLY A 105 -21.43 1.06 4.27
N ASN A 106 -20.77 0.59 5.33
CA ASN A 106 -19.97 1.50 6.15
C ASN A 106 -18.68 1.95 5.45
N ALA A 107 -18.18 1.20 4.45
CA ALA A 107 -16.97 1.47 3.66
C ALA A 107 -16.89 2.90 3.12
N LEU A 108 -18.04 3.54 2.84
CA LEU A 108 -18.13 4.93 2.39
C LEU A 108 -17.61 5.96 3.41
N ASN A 109 -17.54 5.60 4.70
CA ASN A 109 -17.17 6.52 5.79
C ASN A 109 -15.69 6.46 6.19
N GLY A 110 -14.81 5.79 5.42
CA GLY A 110 -13.38 5.75 5.71
C GLY A 110 -12.53 5.10 4.62
N ASP A 111 -11.33 4.61 4.97
CA ASP A 111 -10.43 3.93 4.03
C ASP A 111 -10.87 2.47 3.82
N ALA A 112 -11.99 2.32 3.12
CA ALA A 112 -12.65 1.05 2.82
C ALA A 112 -12.89 0.19 4.06
N PHE A 113 -12.10 -0.87 4.29
CA PHE A 113 -12.29 -1.80 5.41
C PHE A 113 -11.30 -1.56 6.57
N SER A 114 -10.66 -0.38 6.62
CA SER A 114 -9.56 -0.05 7.53
C SER A 114 -9.84 -0.18 9.04
N TRP A 115 -11.10 -0.23 9.46
CA TRP A 115 -11.50 -0.43 10.86
C TRP A 115 -11.44 -1.88 11.32
N GLU A 116 -11.41 -2.83 10.38
CA GLU A 116 -11.19 -4.23 10.70
C GLU A 116 -9.69 -4.48 10.89
N ASN A 117 -9.31 -5.61 11.51
CA ASN A 117 -7.94 -6.11 11.35
C ASN A 117 -7.80 -6.49 9.86
N PRO A 118 -6.95 -5.83 9.09
CA PRO A 118 -6.96 -5.96 7.65
C PRO A 118 -6.32 -7.26 7.17
N SER A 119 -5.54 -7.92 8.03
CA SER A 119 -4.69 -9.06 7.64
C SER A 119 -5.45 -10.39 7.58
N ASP A 120 -6.74 -10.41 7.89
CA ASP A 120 -7.54 -11.63 8.00
C ASP A 120 -8.96 -11.50 7.44
N LEU A 121 -9.27 -10.48 6.62
CA LEU A 121 -10.58 -10.38 5.97
C LEU A 121 -10.66 -11.24 4.71
N GLU A 122 -11.68 -12.07 4.64
CA GLU A 122 -12.07 -12.91 3.51
C GLU A 122 -13.40 -12.42 2.94
N ILE A 123 -13.44 -12.15 1.65
CA ILE A 123 -14.62 -11.71 0.89
C ILE A 123 -14.96 -12.78 -0.14
N THR A 124 -16.24 -13.12 -0.28
CA THR A 124 -16.73 -13.99 -1.35
C THR A 124 -17.96 -13.37 -1.97
N VAL A 125 -18.01 -13.42 -3.29
CA VAL A 125 -19.18 -13.01 -4.06
C VAL A 125 -19.95 -14.23 -4.58
N PRO A 126 -21.28 -14.12 -4.71
CA PRO A 126 -22.11 -15.16 -5.31
C PRO A 126 -21.77 -15.46 -6.77
N GLY A 127 -22.50 -16.42 -7.36
CA GLY A 127 -22.34 -16.75 -8.78
C GLY A 127 -22.68 -15.58 -9.70
N ALA A 128 -22.08 -15.51 -10.89
CA ALA A 128 -22.35 -14.44 -11.86
C ALA A 128 -23.84 -14.30 -12.25
N GLY A 129 -24.63 -15.39 -12.14
CA GLY A 129 -26.07 -15.38 -12.37
C GLY A 129 -26.90 -14.69 -11.29
N GLU A 130 -26.30 -14.33 -10.15
CA GLU A 130 -26.95 -13.62 -9.05
C GLU A 130 -26.66 -12.11 -9.07
N ALA A 131 -25.85 -11.64 -10.02
CA ALA A 131 -25.57 -10.23 -10.17
C ALA A 131 -26.80 -9.48 -10.74
N ILE A 132 -27.08 -8.31 -10.17
CA ILE A 132 -28.19 -7.44 -10.55
C ILE A 132 -27.70 -6.47 -11.63
N ALA A 133 -28.44 -6.39 -12.74
CA ALA A 133 -28.19 -5.42 -13.79
C ALA A 133 -28.67 -4.02 -13.35
N LEU A 134 -27.79 -3.03 -13.47
CA LEU A 134 -28.05 -1.63 -13.13
C LEU A 134 -27.75 -0.77 -14.36
N SER A 135 -28.80 -0.22 -14.97
CA SER A 135 -28.71 0.59 -16.20
C SER A 135 -28.90 2.08 -15.90
N PHE A 136 -27.98 2.90 -16.39
CA PHE A 136 -27.96 4.36 -16.20
C PHE A 136 -27.35 5.07 -17.40
N ASP A 137 -27.64 6.37 -17.53
CA ASP A 137 -27.02 7.26 -18.50
C ASP A 137 -25.55 7.47 -18.13
N ASP A 138 -24.62 7.15 -19.02
CA ASP A 138 -23.18 7.30 -18.80
C ASP A 138 -22.53 7.83 -20.09
N ALA A 139 -22.47 9.15 -20.22
CA ALA A 139 -22.03 9.76 -21.47
C ALA A 139 -20.53 9.75 -21.69
N ASP A 140 -19.74 9.71 -20.62
CA ASP A 140 -18.28 9.67 -20.71
C ASP A 140 -17.69 8.28 -20.54
N GLY A 141 -18.49 7.30 -20.10
CA GLY A 141 -18.08 5.92 -19.90
C GLY A 141 -17.37 5.70 -18.56
N TYR A 142 -17.46 6.65 -17.62
CA TYR A 142 -16.84 6.59 -16.30
C TYR A 142 -17.90 6.63 -15.19
N LEU A 143 -17.96 5.55 -14.40
CA LEU A 143 -18.70 5.56 -13.16
C LEU A 143 -17.95 6.45 -12.14
N THR A 144 -18.49 7.63 -11.88
CA THR A 144 -17.87 8.69 -11.09
C THR A 144 -18.56 8.85 -9.73
N ASP A 145 -17.78 9.30 -8.75
CA ASP A 145 -18.24 9.77 -7.43
C ASP A 145 -18.77 11.21 -7.55
N ASP A 146 -19.93 11.52 -6.97
CA ASP A 146 -20.57 12.84 -7.08
C ASP A 146 -20.72 13.33 -8.55
N PRO A 147 -21.59 12.71 -9.40
CA PRO A 147 -21.78 13.08 -10.82
C PRO A 147 -22.58 14.38 -11.01
N PHE A 148 -22.22 15.42 -10.26
CA PHE A 148 -22.96 16.66 -10.10
C PHE A 148 -22.24 17.86 -10.72
N SER A 149 -22.99 18.70 -11.43
CA SER A 149 -22.61 20.06 -11.78
C SER A 149 -23.46 21.05 -10.98
N GLY A 150 -22.90 21.54 -9.88
CA GLY A 150 -23.67 22.35 -8.92
C GLY A 150 -24.76 21.53 -8.23
N SER A 151 -26.02 21.88 -8.45
CA SER A 151 -27.18 21.12 -7.93
C SER A 151 -27.76 20.12 -8.92
N THR A 152 -27.20 20.03 -10.12
CA THR A 152 -27.73 19.23 -11.22
C THR A 152 -26.91 17.95 -11.35
N VAL A 153 -27.57 16.80 -11.36
CA VAL A 153 -27.01 15.52 -11.77
C VAL A 153 -26.74 15.60 -13.28
N SER A 154 -25.47 15.65 -13.66
CA SER A 154 -25.07 15.84 -15.05
C SER A 154 -24.81 14.53 -15.80
N ASP A 155 -24.63 13.44 -15.07
CA ASP A 155 -24.43 12.09 -15.61
C ASP A 155 -24.91 11.03 -14.61
N GLN A 156 -24.93 9.75 -15.02
CA GLN A 156 -25.22 8.61 -14.15
C GLN A 156 -26.66 8.56 -13.60
N LEU A 157 -27.62 9.13 -14.34
CA LEU A 157 -29.03 9.01 -14.02
C LEU A 157 -29.53 7.60 -14.35
N LEU A 158 -30.19 6.95 -13.40
CA LEU A 158 -30.80 5.64 -13.60
C LEU A 158 -31.78 5.70 -14.79
N THR A 159 -31.75 4.70 -15.67
CA THR A 159 -32.62 4.67 -16.87
C THR A 159 -33.73 3.63 -16.78
N GLN A 160 -33.57 2.62 -15.92
CA GLN A 160 -34.55 1.54 -15.73
C GLN A 160 -34.83 1.29 -14.24
N PRO A 161 -36.07 0.95 -13.85
CA PRO A 161 -36.35 0.54 -12.48
C PRO A 161 -35.52 -0.67 -12.07
N VAL A 162 -35.03 -0.67 -10.84
CA VAL A 162 -34.23 -1.78 -10.28
C VAL A 162 -34.67 -2.04 -8.84
N THR A 163 -34.71 -3.31 -8.44
CA THR A 163 -34.96 -3.71 -7.05
C THR A 163 -33.72 -4.38 -6.48
N ILE A 164 -33.18 -3.82 -5.41
CA ILE A 164 -31.97 -4.30 -4.73
C ILE A 164 -32.30 -4.46 -3.26
N ASP A 165 -32.06 -5.65 -2.70
CA ASP A 165 -32.28 -5.97 -1.28
C ASP A 165 -33.68 -5.56 -0.77
N GLY A 166 -34.71 -5.71 -1.62
CA GLY A 166 -36.11 -5.39 -1.32
C GLY A 166 -36.51 -3.92 -1.50
N VAL A 167 -35.59 -3.04 -1.91
CA VAL A 167 -35.85 -1.63 -2.20
C VAL A 167 -35.92 -1.41 -3.71
N THR A 168 -37.02 -0.83 -4.20
CA THR A 168 -37.19 -0.49 -5.63
C THR A 168 -36.83 0.97 -5.88
N TYR A 169 -35.86 1.19 -6.75
CA TYR A 169 -35.46 2.49 -7.27
C TYR A 169 -36.13 2.70 -8.61
N THR A 170 -36.89 3.78 -8.76
CA THR A 170 -37.61 4.11 -10.01
C THR A 170 -37.03 5.40 -10.59
N PRO A 171 -36.50 5.38 -11.83
CA PRO A 171 -35.97 6.57 -12.46
C PRO A 171 -37.07 7.60 -12.75
N ASN A 172 -36.67 8.85 -12.90
CA ASN A 172 -37.54 9.95 -13.31
C ASN A 172 -36.75 10.94 -14.18
N GLU A 173 -37.44 11.91 -14.76
CA GLU A 173 -36.84 12.90 -15.67
C GLU A 173 -36.18 14.08 -14.94
N GLU A 174 -36.22 14.10 -13.60
CA GLU A 174 -35.63 15.19 -12.84
C GLU A 174 -34.11 15.10 -12.88
N THR A 175 -33.47 16.27 -12.80
CA THR A 175 -32.00 16.37 -12.80
C THR A 175 -31.49 17.20 -11.63
N VAL A 176 -32.36 17.91 -10.93
CA VAL A 176 -31.98 18.76 -9.79
C VAL A 176 -32.03 17.92 -8.51
N ARG A 177 -30.89 17.75 -7.84
CA ARG A 177 -30.71 16.87 -6.68
C ARG A 177 -31.76 17.09 -5.58
N TRP A 178 -32.18 18.33 -5.36
CA TRP A 178 -33.10 18.71 -4.28
C TRP A 178 -34.56 18.89 -4.73
N GLN A 179 -34.90 18.39 -5.92
CA GLN A 179 -36.27 18.37 -6.43
C GLN A 179 -37.13 17.30 -5.72
N THR A 180 -38.45 17.37 -5.86
CA THR A 180 -39.37 16.34 -5.36
C THR A 180 -40.28 15.86 -6.49
N PRO A 181 -40.18 14.59 -6.92
CA PRO A 181 -39.21 13.58 -6.46
C PRO A 181 -37.77 13.97 -6.86
N PRO A 182 -36.74 13.56 -6.09
CA PRO A 182 -35.36 13.79 -6.50
C PRO A 182 -34.99 12.86 -7.66
N PRO A 183 -33.97 13.22 -8.48
CA PRO A 183 -33.33 12.29 -9.40
C PRO A 183 -32.82 11.05 -8.67
N VAL A 184 -32.69 9.96 -9.42
CA VAL A 184 -32.06 8.73 -8.97
C VAL A 184 -30.77 8.56 -9.75
N ASN A 185 -29.63 8.66 -9.08
CA ASN A 185 -28.33 8.56 -9.73
C ASN A 185 -27.47 7.46 -9.11
N VAL A 186 -26.61 6.86 -9.93
CA VAL A 186 -25.68 5.80 -9.57
C VAL A 186 -24.30 6.40 -9.39
N GLU A 187 -23.55 5.98 -8.36
CA GLU A 187 -22.22 6.55 -8.08
C GLU A 187 -21.19 5.45 -7.79
N ASN A 188 -19.93 5.76 -8.08
CA ASN A 188 -18.79 5.05 -7.51
C ASN A 188 -18.49 5.68 -6.16
N GLU A 189 -18.64 4.94 -5.07
CA GLU A 189 -18.44 5.47 -3.72
C GLU A 189 -17.02 5.26 -3.21
N TYR A 190 -16.43 4.11 -3.55
CA TYR A 190 -15.09 3.74 -3.11
C TYR A 190 -14.53 2.61 -3.96
N GLU A 191 -13.20 2.51 -4.00
CA GLU A 191 -12.47 1.42 -4.65
C GLU A 191 -11.69 0.61 -3.63
N VAL A 192 -11.53 -0.68 -3.89
CA VAL A 192 -10.72 -1.60 -3.09
C VAL A 192 -10.00 -2.57 -4.02
N THR A 193 -8.69 -2.73 -3.83
CA THR A 193 -7.96 -3.86 -4.45
C THR A 193 -8.03 -5.08 -3.53
N LEU A 194 -8.54 -6.18 -4.05
CA LEU A 194 -8.58 -7.48 -3.38
C LEU A 194 -7.66 -8.48 -4.08
N PHE A 195 -7.24 -9.53 -3.39
CA PHE A 195 -6.35 -10.55 -3.95
C PHE A 195 -6.94 -11.95 -3.75
N ASP A 196 -6.89 -12.82 -4.75
CA ASP A 196 -7.17 -14.24 -4.54
C ASP A 196 -5.96 -14.99 -3.92
N ASP A 197 -6.13 -16.28 -3.64
CA ASP A 197 -5.07 -17.13 -3.09
C ASP A 197 -3.83 -17.27 -3.98
N SER A 198 -3.99 -17.07 -5.29
CA SER A 198 -2.89 -17.07 -6.26
C SER A 198 -2.15 -15.73 -6.33
N GLY A 199 -2.67 -14.69 -5.67
CA GLY A 199 -2.17 -13.33 -5.71
C GLY A 199 -2.66 -12.51 -6.90
N THR A 200 -3.67 -12.98 -7.64
CA THR A 200 -4.34 -12.19 -8.69
C THR A 200 -5.11 -11.04 -8.04
N ALA A 201 -4.90 -9.83 -8.55
CA ALA A 201 -5.55 -8.63 -8.03
C ALA A 201 -6.87 -8.34 -8.76
N TYR A 202 -7.90 -8.00 -7.98
CA TYR A 202 -9.22 -7.62 -8.44
C TYR A 202 -9.56 -6.22 -7.92
N ARG A 203 -10.02 -5.32 -8.79
CA ARG A 203 -10.47 -3.98 -8.38
C ARG A 203 -11.97 -4.01 -8.16
N MET A 204 -12.35 -4.02 -6.88
CA MET A 204 -13.73 -3.92 -6.43
C MET A 204 -14.13 -2.45 -6.31
N VAL A 205 -15.35 -2.14 -6.72
CA VAL A 205 -15.96 -0.81 -6.66
C VAL A 205 -17.23 -0.90 -5.84
N GLY A 206 -17.36 -0.05 -4.81
CA GLY A 206 -18.61 0.16 -4.09
C GLY A 206 -19.55 1.01 -4.92
N VAL A 207 -20.75 0.51 -5.20
CA VAL A 207 -21.75 1.20 -6.02
C VAL A 207 -22.85 1.72 -5.11
N SER A 208 -23.11 3.02 -5.17
CA SER A 208 -24.21 3.64 -4.43
C SER A 208 -25.31 4.15 -5.36
N ILE A 209 -26.51 4.29 -4.79
CA ILE A 209 -27.61 5.03 -5.39
C ILE A 209 -27.92 6.22 -4.48
N THR A 210 -28.00 7.40 -5.08
CA THR A 210 -28.35 8.65 -4.40
C THR A 210 -29.72 9.15 -4.84
N GLN A 211 -30.51 9.57 -3.85
CA GLN A 211 -31.80 10.21 -4.01
C GLN A 211 -31.88 11.40 -3.05
N GLY A 212 -31.66 12.60 -3.58
CA GLY A 212 -31.59 13.81 -2.76
C GLY A 212 -30.46 13.72 -1.73
N TYR A 213 -30.83 13.66 -0.44
CA TYR A 213 -29.88 13.69 0.68
C TYR A 213 -29.43 12.30 1.11
N THR A 214 -30.01 11.27 0.51
CA THR A 214 -29.77 9.88 0.90
C THR A 214 -28.91 9.22 -0.16
N THR A 215 -27.72 8.78 0.26
CA THR A 215 -26.83 7.94 -0.53
C THR A 215 -26.77 6.57 0.14
N THR A 216 -27.01 5.51 -0.63
CA THR A 216 -26.99 4.14 -0.13
C THR A 216 -26.06 3.32 -0.98
N VAL A 217 -25.00 2.75 -0.40
CA VAL A 217 -24.20 1.72 -1.08
C VAL A 217 -25.07 0.49 -1.25
N VAL A 218 -25.48 0.21 -2.49
CA VAL A 218 -26.42 -0.86 -2.83
C VAL A 218 -25.70 -2.17 -3.14
N GLY A 219 -24.40 -2.13 -3.43
CA GLY A 219 -23.62 -3.32 -3.73
C GLY A 219 -22.20 -3.01 -4.16
N ILE A 220 -21.57 -4.01 -4.76
CA ILE A 220 -20.24 -3.90 -5.35
C ILE A 220 -20.25 -4.39 -6.79
N THR A 221 -19.31 -3.90 -7.59
CA THR A 221 -18.93 -4.50 -8.87
C THR A 221 -17.41 -4.67 -8.94
N PHE A 222 -16.91 -5.33 -9.99
CA PHE A 222 -15.49 -5.38 -10.28
C PHE A 222 -15.19 -4.71 -11.60
N GLU A 223 -14.17 -3.84 -11.60
CA GLU A 223 -13.69 -3.22 -12.81
C GLU A 223 -12.67 -4.12 -13.51
N GLY A 224 -12.96 -4.50 -14.75
CA GLY A 224 -12.15 -5.43 -15.53
C GLY A 224 -12.57 -6.88 -15.31
N ALA A 225 -11.61 -7.75 -14.99
CA ALA A 225 -11.86 -9.18 -14.83
C ALA A 225 -12.67 -9.44 -13.55
N GLN A 226 -13.75 -10.22 -13.69
CA GLN A 226 -14.52 -10.70 -12.54
C GLN A 226 -13.78 -11.86 -11.86
N PRO A 227 -13.81 -11.97 -10.52
CA PRO A 227 -13.33 -13.16 -9.84
C PRO A 227 -14.20 -14.37 -10.22
N PRO A 228 -13.62 -15.58 -10.37
CA PRO A 228 -14.42 -16.79 -10.52
C PRO A 228 -15.42 -16.95 -9.36
N PRO A 229 -16.64 -17.45 -9.59
CA PRO A 229 -17.61 -17.71 -8.52
C PRO A 229 -17.04 -18.54 -7.37
N GLY A 230 -17.31 -18.12 -6.14
CA GLY A 230 -16.83 -18.80 -4.93
C GLY A 230 -15.34 -18.58 -4.60
N THR A 231 -14.64 -17.72 -5.35
CA THR A 231 -13.26 -17.32 -5.02
C THR A 231 -13.24 -16.56 -3.70
N VAL A 232 -12.37 -16.99 -2.79
CA VAL A 232 -12.06 -16.23 -1.57
C VAL A 232 -11.08 -15.11 -1.93
N LEU A 233 -11.46 -13.89 -1.60
CA LEU A 233 -10.70 -12.68 -1.86
C LEU A 233 -10.22 -12.08 -0.54
N HIS A 234 -8.99 -11.60 -0.53
CA HIS A 234 -8.31 -11.07 0.65
C HIS A 234 -8.13 -9.56 0.51
N TYR A 235 -8.54 -8.81 1.53
CA TYR A 235 -8.25 -7.38 1.67
C TYR A 235 -6.87 -7.19 2.31
N ILE A 236 -6.14 -6.14 1.91
CA ILE A 236 -4.84 -5.80 2.50
C ILE A 236 -4.76 -4.28 2.68
N GLN A 237 -4.94 -3.81 3.90
CA GLN A 237 -4.91 -2.37 4.21
C GLN A 237 -3.57 -1.73 3.84
N GLY A 238 -3.65 -0.50 3.35
CA GLY A 238 -2.53 0.28 2.85
C GLY A 238 -2.08 -0.15 1.44
N VAL A 239 -2.32 -1.39 1.03
CA VAL A 239 -2.13 -1.85 -0.36
C VAL A 239 -3.37 -1.55 -1.20
N SER A 240 -4.54 -1.87 -0.67
CA SER A 240 -5.82 -1.48 -1.26
C SER A 240 -5.92 0.03 -1.23
N SER A 241 -6.27 0.65 -2.36
CA SER A 241 -6.37 2.11 -2.49
C SER A 241 -7.82 2.56 -2.43
N TYR A 242 -8.10 3.54 -1.58
CA TYR A 242 -9.35 4.30 -1.55
C TYR A 242 -9.29 5.49 -2.52
N GLY A 243 -10.36 5.68 -3.30
CA GLY A 243 -10.40 6.59 -4.46
C GLY A 243 -11.22 7.88 -4.33
N GLY A 244 -11.99 8.09 -3.25
CA GLY A 244 -12.87 9.28 -3.12
C GLY A 244 -12.62 10.06 -1.84
N SER A 245 -11.95 11.22 -1.86
CA SER A 245 -11.72 12.15 -0.71
C SER A 245 -10.42 12.06 0.14
N GLY A 246 -9.43 11.26 -0.24
CA GLY A 246 -8.02 11.65 -0.02
C GLY A 246 -7.43 11.50 1.39
N MET A 247 -7.62 10.34 2.03
CA MET A 247 -6.64 9.85 3.02
C MET A 247 -6.14 8.48 2.57
N SER A 248 -5.02 8.46 1.85
CA SER A 248 -4.28 7.21 1.60
C SER A 248 -3.63 6.79 2.92
N THR A 249 -4.04 5.66 3.47
CA THR A 249 -3.26 5.04 4.55
C THR A 249 -1.93 4.58 3.95
N PRO A 250 -0.77 4.97 4.52
CA PRO A 250 0.51 4.49 4.02
C PRO A 250 0.52 2.96 4.04
N ILE A 251 1.02 2.34 2.95
CA ILE A 251 1.28 0.90 2.90
C ILE A 251 2.09 0.55 4.14
N THR A 252 1.54 -0.28 5.03
CA THR A 252 2.31 -0.88 6.12
C THR A 252 3.32 -1.80 5.47
N GLU A 253 4.54 -1.29 5.26
CA GLU A 253 5.64 -2.05 4.69
C GLU A 253 5.91 -3.27 5.58
N ALA A 254 6.02 -4.46 4.97
CA ALA A 254 6.30 -5.69 5.73
C ALA A 254 7.58 -5.50 6.55
N VAL A 255 7.51 -5.80 7.85
CA VAL A 255 8.70 -5.91 8.72
C VAL A 255 9.65 -6.95 8.11
N PRO A 256 10.97 -6.79 8.19
CA PRO A 256 11.92 -7.85 7.88
C PRO A 256 11.64 -9.13 8.68
N CYS A 257 11.30 -10.20 7.97
CA CYS A 257 10.96 -11.50 8.54
C CYS A 257 11.52 -12.66 7.73
N PHE A 258 11.82 -13.76 8.42
CA PHE A 258 11.98 -15.08 7.83
C PHE A 258 10.64 -15.77 7.75
N LEU A 259 10.43 -16.64 6.75
CA LEU A 259 9.30 -17.56 6.77
C LEU A 259 9.64 -18.79 7.65
N ALA A 260 8.67 -19.31 8.39
CA ALA A 260 8.83 -20.58 9.11
C ALA A 260 9.35 -21.69 8.19
N GLY A 261 10.22 -22.54 8.72
CA GLY A 261 10.97 -23.56 7.99
C GLY A 261 12.32 -23.09 7.43
N THR A 262 12.61 -21.78 7.46
CA THR A 262 13.94 -21.24 7.11
C THR A 262 14.98 -21.75 8.09
N LEU A 263 16.08 -22.33 7.60
CA LEU A 263 17.19 -22.79 8.42
C LEU A 263 18.16 -21.64 8.73
N ILE A 264 18.45 -21.44 10.01
CA ILE A 264 19.38 -20.44 10.53
C ILE A 264 20.64 -21.15 11.03
N GLY A 265 21.81 -20.63 10.67
CA GLY A 265 23.11 -21.10 11.13
C GLY A 265 23.26 -20.97 12.64
N THR A 266 23.70 -22.04 13.28
CA THR A 266 24.07 -22.05 14.70
C THR A 266 25.36 -22.84 14.87
N PRO A 267 26.09 -22.66 15.98
CA PRO A 267 27.31 -23.42 16.26
C PRO A 267 27.13 -24.94 16.27
N PHE A 268 25.89 -25.39 16.48
CA PHE A 268 25.51 -26.81 16.56
C PHE A 268 24.87 -27.32 15.27
N GLY A 269 24.96 -26.54 14.18
CA GLY A 269 24.36 -26.82 12.88
C GLY A 269 23.10 -25.99 12.61
N PRO A 270 22.58 -26.01 11.36
CA PRO A 270 21.42 -25.22 10.98
C PRO A 270 20.15 -25.68 11.71
N ARG A 271 19.34 -24.74 12.20
CA ARG A 271 18.07 -25.01 12.89
C ARG A 271 16.91 -24.25 12.26
N PRO A 272 15.68 -24.81 12.19
CA PRO A 272 14.52 -24.07 11.74
C PRO A 272 14.27 -22.85 12.63
N VAL A 273 14.02 -21.70 12.00
CA VAL A 273 13.92 -20.39 12.64
C VAL A 273 12.87 -20.35 13.74
N GLU A 274 11.74 -21.02 13.55
CA GLU A 274 10.63 -21.12 14.49
C GLU A 274 10.95 -21.91 15.77
N THR A 275 12.06 -22.67 15.78
CA THR A 275 12.53 -23.42 16.96
C THR A 275 13.52 -22.63 17.82
N LEU A 276 13.93 -21.45 17.36
CA LEU A 276 14.90 -20.62 18.05
C LEU A 276 14.21 -19.78 19.13
N ALA A 277 14.71 -19.89 20.35
CA ALA A 277 14.23 -19.19 21.52
C ALA A 277 15.28 -18.18 22.03
N PRO A 278 14.89 -17.18 22.84
CA PRO A 278 15.84 -16.30 23.52
C PRO A 278 16.95 -17.09 24.23
N GLY A 279 18.18 -16.60 24.13
CA GLY A 279 19.39 -17.26 24.64
C GLY A 279 20.04 -18.27 23.69
N ALA A 280 19.35 -18.73 22.64
CA ALA A 280 19.96 -19.59 21.62
C ALA A 280 21.07 -18.84 20.87
N LEU A 281 22.21 -19.50 20.65
CA LEU A 281 23.30 -18.96 19.85
C LEU A 281 23.00 -19.11 18.36
N VAL A 282 23.18 -18.01 17.61
CA VAL A 282 23.11 -17.99 16.15
C VAL A 282 24.44 -17.50 15.59
N ASP A 283 24.87 -18.06 14.47
CA ASP A 283 26.10 -17.65 13.80
C ASP A 283 25.90 -16.28 13.14
N THR A 284 26.75 -15.32 13.50
CA THR A 284 26.79 -13.99 12.87
C THR A 284 28.02 -13.83 11.99
N LEU A 285 27.94 -12.93 11.00
CA LEU A 285 29.01 -12.66 10.05
C LEU A 285 30.23 -12.00 10.69
N ASP A 286 30.01 -11.04 11.59
CA ASP A 286 31.06 -10.15 12.10
C ASP A 286 31.57 -10.56 13.50
N ARG A 287 30.69 -11.10 14.36
CA ARG A 287 30.95 -11.26 15.81
C ARG A 287 30.94 -12.72 16.29
N GLY A 288 30.95 -13.67 15.37
CA GLY A 288 30.83 -15.09 15.69
C GLY A 288 29.46 -15.43 16.29
N PRO A 289 29.34 -16.52 17.06
CA PRO A 289 28.07 -16.92 17.65
C PRO A 289 27.56 -15.92 18.68
N MET A 290 26.33 -15.44 18.53
CA MET A 290 25.71 -14.49 19.44
C MET A 290 24.35 -14.98 19.96
N PRO A 291 23.97 -14.66 21.20
CA PRO A 291 22.69 -15.08 21.77
C PRO A 291 21.54 -14.22 21.22
N LEU A 292 20.43 -14.88 20.87
CA LEU A 292 19.18 -14.19 20.58
C LEU A 292 18.64 -13.51 21.83
N ARG A 293 18.21 -12.26 21.69
CA ARG A 293 17.50 -11.52 22.74
C ARG A 293 16.01 -11.76 22.68
N TRP A 294 15.47 -11.88 21.48
CA TRP A 294 14.06 -12.15 21.27
C TRP A 294 13.82 -12.91 19.96
N SER A 295 12.78 -13.71 19.97
CA SER A 295 12.24 -14.40 18.79
C SER A 295 10.73 -14.24 18.82
N GLY A 296 10.15 -13.72 17.74
CA GLY A 296 8.72 -13.46 17.61
C GLY A 296 8.15 -14.15 16.39
N GLN A 297 6.87 -14.53 16.47
CA GLN A 297 6.17 -15.17 15.36
C GLN A 297 4.82 -14.49 15.16
N SER A 298 4.46 -14.27 13.90
CA SER A 298 3.18 -13.69 13.51
C SER A 298 2.70 -14.33 12.22
N ASP A 299 1.42 -14.63 12.14
CA ASP A 299 0.78 -14.94 10.86
C ASP A 299 0.35 -13.63 10.20
N ALA A 300 0.62 -13.49 8.92
CA ALA A 300 0.18 -12.34 8.13
C ALA A 300 -0.26 -12.76 6.73
N CYS A 301 -1.13 -11.97 6.12
CA CYS A 301 -1.46 -12.13 4.71
C CYS A 301 -0.23 -11.82 3.85
N GLY A 302 0.21 -12.81 3.07
CA GLY A 302 1.36 -12.75 2.17
C GLY A 302 0.92 -12.65 0.71
N LEU A 303 -0.01 -11.74 0.41
CA LEU A 303 -0.50 -11.48 -0.94
C LEU A 303 -0.08 -10.07 -1.42
N GLY A 304 -0.22 -9.81 -2.72
CA GLY A 304 0.11 -8.51 -3.30
C GLY A 304 1.54 -8.05 -3.00
N PRO A 305 1.76 -6.76 -2.63
CA PRO A 305 3.05 -6.22 -2.18
C PRO A 305 3.66 -6.87 -0.96
N LEU A 306 2.87 -7.54 -0.11
CA LEU A 306 3.32 -8.21 1.11
C LEU A 306 3.73 -9.68 0.86
N ALA A 307 3.56 -10.18 -0.37
CA ALA A 307 3.88 -11.56 -0.69
C ALA A 307 5.36 -11.90 -0.46
N PRO A 308 5.65 -13.02 0.24
CA PRO A 308 7.02 -13.48 0.45
C PRO A 308 7.81 -13.51 -0.85
N VAL A 309 9.10 -13.19 -0.77
CA VAL A 309 10.03 -13.35 -1.89
C VAL A 309 10.66 -14.72 -1.77
N ALA A 310 10.46 -15.55 -2.79
CA ALA A 310 11.11 -16.84 -2.93
C ALA A 310 12.43 -16.68 -3.67
N ILE A 311 13.52 -17.07 -3.02
CA ILE A 311 14.86 -17.11 -3.59
C ILE A 311 15.18 -18.58 -3.85
N PRO A 312 15.19 -19.04 -5.12
CA PRO A 312 15.46 -20.43 -5.45
C PRO A 312 16.82 -20.90 -4.92
N GLN A 313 16.95 -22.20 -4.68
CA GLN A 313 18.23 -22.78 -4.29
C GLN A 313 19.33 -22.36 -5.27
N GLY A 314 20.46 -21.90 -4.74
CA GLY A 314 21.62 -21.50 -5.52
C GLY A 314 21.50 -20.15 -6.23
N ALA A 315 20.33 -19.49 -6.25
CA ALA A 315 20.13 -18.22 -6.95
C ALA A 315 21.12 -17.14 -6.47
N LEU A 316 21.42 -17.13 -5.18
CA LEU A 316 22.39 -16.23 -4.55
C LEU A 316 23.53 -16.98 -3.84
N GLY A 317 23.69 -18.28 -4.10
CA GLY A 317 24.59 -19.19 -3.37
C GLY A 317 23.99 -19.79 -2.09
N ASN A 318 22.70 -19.56 -1.83
CA ASN A 318 21.92 -20.22 -0.78
C ASN A 318 21.81 -21.74 -1.02
N ARG A 319 21.90 -22.52 0.05
CA ARG A 319 21.92 -23.99 0.02
C ARG A 319 20.55 -24.62 -0.26
N ARG A 320 19.47 -23.95 0.15
CA ARG A 320 18.07 -24.32 -0.10
C ARG A 320 17.30 -23.07 -0.50
N ALA A 321 16.08 -23.25 -1.02
CA ALA A 321 15.21 -22.12 -1.29
C ALA A 321 14.98 -21.30 0.00
N LEU A 322 15.20 -19.99 -0.07
CA LEU A 322 15.03 -19.06 1.05
C LEU A 322 13.76 -18.24 0.82
N LEU A 323 12.97 -18.08 1.88
CA LEU A 323 11.75 -17.29 1.85
C LEU A 323 11.74 -16.26 2.95
N VAL A 324 11.57 -15.02 2.52
CA VAL A 324 11.65 -13.85 3.38
C VAL A 324 10.58 -12.84 2.99
N SER A 325 10.23 -11.96 3.92
CA SER A 325 9.37 -10.81 3.62
C SER A 325 9.99 -9.91 2.53
N PRO A 326 9.19 -9.17 1.76
CA PRO A 326 9.66 -8.25 0.71
C PRO A 326 10.81 -7.29 1.10
N ASN A 327 10.78 -6.76 2.33
CA ASN A 327 11.77 -5.78 2.80
C ASN A 327 12.96 -6.42 3.52
N HIS A 328 12.95 -7.74 3.70
CA HIS A 328 14.06 -8.42 4.34
C HIS A 328 15.33 -8.21 3.54
N ARG A 329 16.35 -7.68 4.18
CA ARG A 329 17.59 -7.34 3.51
C ARG A 329 18.58 -8.50 3.51
N LEU A 330 19.15 -8.71 2.34
CA LEU A 330 20.23 -9.66 2.11
C LEU A 330 21.55 -8.90 2.04
N PHE A 331 22.60 -9.53 2.56
CA PHE A 331 23.94 -8.99 2.51
C PHE A 331 24.57 -9.21 1.13
N LEU A 332 25.16 -8.15 0.57
CA LEU A 332 25.82 -8.19 -0.72
C LEU A 332 27.20 -7.54 -0.64
N ARG A 333 28.18 -8.19 -1.27
CA ARG A 333 29.53 -7.66 -1.50
C ARG A 333 29.73 -7.39 -2.98
N SER A 334 30.09 -6.16 -3.35
CA SER A 334 30.32 -5.82 -4.74
C SER A 334 31.23 -4.61 -4.93
N ILE A 335 32.21 -4.76 -5.82
CA ILE A 335 33.04 -3.65 -6.32
C ILE A 335 32.17 -2.58 -7.00
N LEU A 336 31.07 -2.97 -7.65
CA LEU A 336 30.17 -1.98 -8.25
C LEU A 336 29.38 -1.22 -7.18
N ALA A 337 29.09 -1.82 -6.03
CA ALA A 337 28.49 -1.10 -4.92
C ALA A 337 29.49 -0.08 -4.34
N GLU A 338 30.77 -0.44 -4.26
CA GLU A 338 31.83 0.49 -3.87
C GLU A 338 31.95 1.66 -4.85
N LEU A 339 31.94 1.39 -6.15
CA LEU A 339 32.06 2.40 -7.20
C LEU A 339 30.88 3.38 -7.20
N HIS A 340 29.65 2.91 -7.01
CA HIS A 340 28.45 3.74 -7.13
C HIS A 340 28.01 4.37 -5.80
N PHE A 341 28.30 3.74 -4.66
CA PHE A 341 27.76 4.13 -3.36
C PHE A 341 28.84 4.32 -2.29
N GLY A 342 30.13 4.17 -2.63
CA GLY A 342 31.23 4.29 -1.67
C GLY A 342 31.32 3.15 -0.65
N HIS A 343 30.54 2.07 -0.84
CA HIS A 343 30.45 0.96 0.09
C HIS A 343 30.54 -0.38 -0.61
N HIS A 344 31.59 -1.15 -0.29
CA HIS A 344 31.79 -2.50 -0.83
C HIS A 344 30.78 -3.53 -0.28
N GLU A 345 30.23 -3.27 0.91
CA GLU A 345 29.25 -4.10 1.61
C GLU A 345 27.94 -3.34 1.80
N VAL A 346 26.86 -3.88 1.26
CA VAL A 346 25.54 -3.23 1.27
C VAL A 346 24.43 -4.22 1.60
N LEU A 347 23.32 -3.70 2.11
CA LEU A 347 22.09 -4.44 2.34
C LEU A 347 21.09 -4.15 1.23
N VAL A 348 20.49 -5.20 0.67
CA VAL A 348 19.55 -5.09 -0.44
C VAL A 348 18.22 -5.74 -0.05
N PRO A 349 17.07 -5.04 -0.15
CA PRO A 349 15.78 -5.64 0.15
C PRO A 349 15.42 -6.71 -0.89
N ALA A 350 14.90 -7.86 -0.45
CA ALA A 350 14.57 -9.00 -1.31
C ALA A 350 13.64 -8.62 -2.48
N LYS A 351 12.69 -7.69 -2.28
CA LYS A 351 11.77 -7.20 -3.34
C LYS A 351 12.48 -6.52 -4.50
N ALA A 352 13.70 -6.02 -4.30
CA ALA A 352 14.49 -5.40 -5.35
C ALA A 352 15.26 -6.43 -6.21
N LEU A 353 15.32 -7.69 -5.78
CA LEU A 353 15.95 -8.79 -6.51
C LEU A 353 14.97 -9.60 -7.38
N ILE A 354 13.67 -9.28 -7.31
CA ILE A 354 12.65 -9.96 -8.13
C ILE A 354 13.00 -9.82 -9.62
N GLY A 355 12.93 -10.95 -10.34
CA GLY A 355 13.31 -11.08 -11.74
C GLY A 355 14.73 -11.60 -11.97
N LEU A 356 15.59 -11.58 -10.94
CA LEU A 356 16.95 -12.12 -11.02
C LEU A 356 16.94 -13.62 -10.71
N ALA A 357 17.54 -14.46 -11.57
CA ALA A 357 17.81 -15.88 -11.29
C ALA A 357 16.59 -16.69 -10.76
N GLY A 358 15.38 -16.39 -11.26
CA GLY A 358 14.14 -17.05 -10.83
C GLY A 358 13.57 -16.56 -9.49
N ILE A 359 14.15 -15.50 -8.89
CA ILE A 359 13.62 -14.85 -7.70
C ILE A 359 12.28 -14.21 -8.05
N ALA A 360 11.23 -14.59 -7.34
CA ALA A 360 9.86 -14.14 -7.59
C ALA A 360 9.08 -14.01 -6.28
N ARG A 361 7.95 -13.32 -6.34
CA ARG A 361 6.96 -13.38 -5.25
C ARG A 361 6.36 -14.77 -5.18
N ARG A 362 6.07 -15.23 -3.97
CA ARG A 362 5.32 -16.45 -3.70
C ARG A 362 4.10 -16.10 -2.85
N PRO A 363 2.97 -15.77 -3.50
CA PRO A 363 1.71 -15.48 -2.83
C PRO A 363 1.32 -16.56 -1.83
N MET A 364 0.92 -16.14 -0.63
CA MET A 364 0.43 -16.99 0.45
C MET A 364 -0.65 -16.25 1.23
N PRO A 365 -1.91 -16.72 1.23
CA PRO A 365 -2.98 -16.14 2.06
C PRO A 365 -2.61 -16.05 3.54
N ARG A 366 -1.81 -17.01 4.01
CA ARG A 366 -1.28 -17.04 5.37
C ARG A 366 0.19 -17.40 5.37
N ALA A 367 1.02 -16.43 5.69
CA ALA A 367 2.47 -16.57 5.84
C ALA A 367 2.84 -16.49 7.33
N ARG A 368 3.43 -17.57 7.86
CA ARG A 368 3.98 -17.57 9.22
C ARG A 368 5.38 -16.99 9.22
N TYR A 369 5.48 -15.76 9.68
CA TYR A 369 6.73 -15.01 9.76
C TYR A 369 7.39 -15.17 11.12
N VAL A 370 8.72 -15.20 11.13
CA VAL A 370 9.55 -15.29 12.33
C VAL A 370 10.60 -14.17 12.31
N HIS A 371 10.71 -13.47 13.43
CA HIS A 371 11.62 -12.36 13.66
C HIS A 371 12.69 -12.76 14.66
N LEU A 372 13.94 -12.41 14.39
CA LEU A 372 15.06 -12.67 15.29
C LEU A 372 15.72 -11.36 15.70
N LEU A 373 15.79 -11.07 16.99
CA LEU A 373 16.43 -9.87 17.52
C LEU A 373 17.68 -10.23 18.34
N LEU A 374 18.75 -9.48 18.11
CA LEU A 374 20.00 -9.50 18.88
C LEU A 374 20.21 -8.13 19.56
N ASP A 375 21.28 -7.98 20.34
CA ASP A 375 21.60 -6.70 21.01
C ASP A 375 21.86 -5.55 20.04
N SER A 376 22.27 -5.88 18.82
CA SER A 376 22.53 -4.96 17.74
C SER A 376 21.99 -5.56 16.45
N HIS A 377 21.88 -4.74 15.41
CA HIS A 377 21.60 -5.24 14.09
C HIS A 377 22.79 -6.10 13.61
N GLU A 378 22.52 -7.35 13.25
CA GLU A 378 23.51 -8.34 12.85
C GLU A 378 23.19 -8.94 11.50
N MET A 379 24.24 -9.45 10.87
CA MET A 379 24.11 -10.35 9.73
C MET A 379 24.20 -11.78 10.23
N LEU A 380 23.15 -12.55 10.04
CA LEU A 380 23.06 -13.97 10.39
C LEU A 380 22.98 -14.83 9.14
N PHE A 381 23.24 -16.13 9.28
CA PHE A 381 23.20 -17.04 8.13
C PHE A 381 21.85 -17.72 7.99
N SER A 382 21.06 -17.34 6.99
CA SER A 382 19.82 -18.00 6.59
C SER A 382 20.03 -18.82 5.32
N GLU A 383 19.72 -20.11 5.35
CA GLU A 383 19.97 -21.06 4.25
C GLU A 383 21.41 -20.99 3.69
N GLY A 384 22.37 -20.66 4.57
CA GLY A 384 23.79 -20.55 4.24
C GLY A 384 24.25 -19.22 3.62
N ILE A 385 23.36 -18.23 3.45
CA ILE A 385 23.73 -16.86 3.03
C ILE A 385 23.45 -15.85 4.13
N ALA A 386 24.17 -14.73 4.11
CA ALA A 386 24.02 -13.66 5.10
C ALA A 386 22.76 -12.81 4.83
N SER A 387 21.95 -12.60 5.87
CA SER A 387 20.70 -11.83 5.89
C SER A 387 20.52 -11.14 7.25
N GLU A 388 19.62 -10.16 7.30
CA GLU A 388 19.48 -9.30 8.49
C GLU A 388 18.74 -9.95 9.67
N SER A 389 19.22 -9.65 10.88
CA SER A 389 18.37 -9.70 12.08
C SER A 389 17.34 -8.56 12.05
N LEU A 390 16.34 -8.64 12.91
CA LEU A 390 15.32 -7.60 13.02
C LEU A 390 15.96 -6.24 13.31
N PHE A 391 15.75 -5.29 12.41
CA PHE A 391 16.07 -3.89 12.64
C PHE A 391 14.90 -3.14 13.30
N THR A 392 14.91 -2.96 14.63
CA THR A 392 13.92 -2.23 15.43
C THR A 392 14.00 -0.70 15.27
N GLY A 393 14.01 -0.20 14.04
CA GLY A 393 13.74 1.21 13.76
C GLY A 393 12.27 1.55 13.98
N ALA A 394 11.91 2.86 14.03
CA ALA A 394 10.54 3.31 14.28
C ALA A 394 9.49 2.66 13.36
N MET A 395 9.82 2.41 12.09
CA MET A 395 8.93 1.74 11.14
C MET A 395 8.69 0.26 11.47
N ALA A 396 9.72 -0.48 11.91
CA ALA A 396 9.57 -1.90 12.24
C ALA A 396 8.70 -2.09 13.49
N MET A 397 8.80 -1.18 14.47
CA MET A 397 7.96 -1.21 15.68
C MET A 397 6.49 -0.90 15.40
N GLY A 398 6.20 -0.11 14.37
CA GLY A 398 4.83 0.20 13.94
C GLY A 398 4.15 -0.95 13.20
N ALA A 399 4.92 -1.83 12.55
CA ALA A 399 4.40 -2.91 11.72
C ALA A 399 4.36 -4.29 12.43
N LEU A 400 4.84 -4.39 13.67
CA LEU A 400 4.57 -5.54 14.55
C LEU A 400 3.15 -5.44 15.10
N ASP A 401 2.47 -6.58 15.24
CA ASP A 401 1.18 -6.62 15.91
C ASP A 401 1.31 -6.25 17.41
N VAL A 402 0.19 -5.91 18.03
CA VAL A 402 0.15 -5.43 19.42
C VAL A 402 0.75 -6.45 20.41
N GLN A 403 0.55 -7.74 20.18
CA GLN A 403 1.03 -8.81 21.07
C GLN A 403 2.54 -9.03 20.89
N ALA A 404 3.01 -9.08 19.65
CA ALA A 404 4.42 -9.20 19.29
C ALA A 404 5.21 -7.99 19.82
N ARG A 405 4.68 -6.77 19.64
CA ARG A 405 5.28 -5.55 20.18
C ARG A 405 5.33 -5.58 21.70
N ALA A 406 4.24 -5.95 22.38
CA ALA A 406 4.23 -6.05 23.83
C ALA A 406 5.20 -7.13 24.36
N ALA A 407 5.30 -8.27 23.69
CA ALA A 407 6.26 -9.33 24.01
C ALA A 407 7.71 -8.85 23.81
N LEU A 408 7.96 -8.11 22.74
CA LEU A 408 9.26 -7.52 22.45
C LEU A 408 9.68 -6.51 23.52
N HIS A 409 8.80 -5.58 23.94
CA HIS A 409 9.11 -4.63 25.01
C HIS A 409 9.38 -5.33 26.36
N ARG A 410 8.69 -6.45 26.65
CA ARG A 410 8.97 -7.26 27.85
C ARG A 410 10.32 -7.96 27.77
N ALA A 411 10.69 -8.50 26.60
CA ALA A 411 11.94 -9.22 26.40
C ALA A 411 13.16 -8.28 26.31
N CYS A 412 12.96 -7.06 25.82
CA CYS A 412 13.99 -6.03 25.67
C CYS A 412 13.56 -4.70 26.31
N PRO A 413 13.54 -4.60 27.66
CA PRO A 413 13.24 -3.34 28.34
C PRO A 413 14.22 -2.24 27.94
N GLY A 414 13.71 -1.08 27.51
CA GLY A 414 14.53 0.05 27.06
C GLY A 414 14.85 0.07 25.56
N LEU A 415 14.24 -0.81 24.75
CA LEU A 415 14.38 -0.80 23.29
C LEU A 415 14.15 0.58 22.66
N ASP A 416 13.15 1.33 23.13
CA ASP A 416 12.81 2.68 22.62
C ASP A 416 13.89 3.73 22.90
N THR A 417 14.75 3.48 23.88
CA THR A 417 15.80 4.42 24.31
C THR A 417 17.16 4.11 23.71
N ARG A 418 17.31 2.98 23.00
CA ARG A 418 18.56 2.59 22.33
C ARG A 418 18.43 2.80 20.82
N PRO A 419 19.03 3.84 20.24
CA PRO A 419 19.05 3.99 18.80
C PRO A 419 19.83 2.82 18.19
N MET A 420 19.16 2.01 17.37
CA MET A 420 19.83 0.95 16.64
C MET A 420 20.30 1.48 15.29
N VAL A 421 21.54 1.13 14.93
CA VAL A 421 22.14 1.49 13.64
C VAL A 421 22.22 0.24 12.78
N LEU A 422 21.93 0.37 11.49
CA LEU A 422 22.13 -0.73 10.56
C LEU A 422 23.61 -1.11 10.53
N ASN A 423 23.89 -2.42 10.56
CA ASN A 423 25.25 -2.95 10.47
C ASN A 423 25.97 -2.47 9.20
N ARG A 424 25.23 -2.37 8.08
CA ARG A 424 25.72 -1.85 6.79
C ARG A 424 24.71 -0.90 6.14
N PRO A 425 25.15 -0.02 5.22
CA PRO A 425 24.26 0.82 4.43
C PRO A 425 23.24 0.00 3.64
N ALA A 426 21.98 0.42 3.68
CA ALA A 426 20.91 -0.22 2.94
C ALA A 426 20.61 0.54 1.65
N LEU A 427 20.59 -0.17 0.53
CA LEU A 427 20.19 0.39 -0.75
C LEU A 427 18.67 0.39 -0.87
N SER A 428 18.14 1.45 -1.47
CA SER A 428 16.77 1.51 -1.95
C SER A 428 16.54 0.54 -3.12
N ARG A 429 15.27 0.36 -3.49
CA ARG A 429 14.90 -0.43 -4.68
C ARG A 429 15.55 0.12 -5.95
N SER A 430 15.59 1.44 -6.11
CA SER A 430 16.15 2.09 -7.31
C SER A 430 17.66 1.93 -7.38
N GLU A 431 18.37 2.13 -6.25
CA GLU A 431 19.83 1.92 -6.17
C GLU A 431 20.21 0.46 -6.40
N THR A 432 19.42 -0.48 -5.85
CA THR A 432 19.62 -1.91 -6.13
C THR A 432 19.47 -2.22 -7.61
N ARG A 433 18.44 -1.68 -8.28
CA ARG A 433 18.24 -1.91 -9.72
C ARG A 433 19.37 -1.33 -10.56
N LEU A 434 19.90 -0.17 -10.18
CA LEU A 434 21.09 0.41 -10.80
C LEU A 434 22.29 -0.54 -10.66
N LEU A 435 22.52 -1.06 -9.45
CA LEU A 435 23.61 -1.99 -9.17
C LEU A 435 23.49 -3.27 -9.99
N LEU A 436 22.29 -3.85 -10.09
CA LEU A 436 22.04 -5.07 -10.88
C LEU A 436 22.21 -4.81 -12.38
N ALA A 437 21.69 -3.71 -12.91
CA ALA A 437 21.87 -3.33 -14.31
C ALA A 437 23.35 -3.11 -14.66
N ALA A 438 24.15 -2.56 -13.73
CA ALA A 438 25.59 -2.41 -13.91
C ALA A 438 26.34 -3.75 -13.94
N HIS A 439 25.85 -4.78 -13.26
CA HIS A 439 26.37 -6.16 -13.39
C HIS A 439 26.01 -6.77 -14.73
N ASP A 440 24.77 -6.61 -15.20
CA ASP A 440 24.31 -7.17 -16.47
C ASP A 440 25.00 -6.54 -17.69
N THR A 441 25.18 -5.22 -17.69
CA THR A 441 25.82 -4.47 -18.79
C THR A 441 27.31 -4.76 -18.94
N ARG A 442 27.99 -5.21 -17.89
CA ARG A 442 29.38 -5.69 -17.98
C ARG A 442 29.48 -7.16 -18.46
N GLY A 443 28.35 -7.80 -18.78
CA GLY A 443 28.23 -9.17 -19.29
C GLY A 443 27.60 -9.30 -20.69
N SER A 444 28.21 -8.70 -21.71
CA SER A 444 27.82 -8.82 -23.14
C SER A 444 27.79 -10.30 -23.63
N ARG A 445 26.66 -10.79 -24.16
CA ARG A 445 26.42 -12.17 -24.73
C ARG A 445 26.99 -12.35 -26.16
N PRO A 446 27.09 -13.58 -26.78
CA PRO A 446 26.69 -14.94 -26.35
C PRO A 446 27.76 -16.05 -26.53
N GLU A 447 27.84 -17.03 -25.60
CA GLU A 447 28.13 -18.43 -25.95
C GLU A 447 27.71 -19.34 -24.79
N THR A 448 27.20 -20.51 -25.16
CA THR A 448 26.51 -21.44 -24.29
C THR A 448 27.39 -22.00 -23.16
N ALA A 449 26.81 -22.03 -21.97
CA ALA A 449 27.23 -22.75 -20.75
C ALA A 449 28.26 -22.05 -19.84
N ARG A 450 27.71 -21.64 -18.68
CA ARG A 450 28.35 -21.35 -17.37
C ARG A 450 29.03 -19.98 -17.21
N ALA A 451 28.18 -18.96 -17.05
CA ALA A 451 28.54 -17.78 -16.27
C ALA A 451 28.94 -18.20 -14.84
N ALA A 452 30.14 -17.78 -14.41
CA ALA A 452 30.55 -17.94 -13.02
C ALA A 452 29.61 -17.11 -12.11
N PRO A 453 29.09 -17.68 -11.01
CA PRO A 453 27.97 -17.08 -10.29
C PRO A 453 28.37 -15.87 -9.44
N PHE A 454 27.38 -14.99 -9.26
CA PHE A 454 27.24 -14.03 -8.16
C PHE A 454 27.68 -14.68 -6.83
N ARG A 455 28.73 -14.16 -6.18
CA ARG A 455 29.27 -14.76 -4.94
C ARG A 455 28.90 -13.95 -3.70
N ILE A 456 27.88 -14.40 -2.97
CA ILE A 456 27.79 -14.16 -1.53
C ILE A 456 28.79 -15.11 -0.86
N ARG A 457 29.97 -14.62 -0.44
CA ARG A 457 30.94 -15.45 0.30
C ARG A 457 30.42 -15.67 1.72
N GLY A 458 30.03 -16.91 2.04
CA GLY A 458 29.91 -17.40 3.41
C GLY A 458 31.28 -17.46 4.12
N PRO A 459 31.31 -17.77 5.43
CA PRO A 459 32.54 -17.77 6.21
C PRO A 459 33.49 -18.86 5.70
N ARG A 460 34.80 -18.59 5.77
CA ARG A 460 35.82 -19.62 5.54
C ARG A 460 35.65 -20.72 6.59
N PRO A 461 35.85 -22.01 6.25
CA PRO A 461 35.96 -23.04 7.27
C PRO A 461 37.07 -22.63 8.23
N ILE A 462 36.77 -22.64 9.53
CA ILE A 462 37.79 -22.60 10.57
C ILE A 462 38.56 -23.91 10.40
N ALA A 463 39.86 -23.81 10.10
CA ALA A 463 40.73 -24.98 10.07
C ALA A 463 40.70 -25.62 11.47
N ALA A 464 40.42 -26.92 11.51
CA ALA A 464 40.40 -27.74 12.72
C ALA A 464 41.78 -27.77 13.41
#